data_AF-A0AAW0JGW0-F1
#
_entry.id   AF-A0AAW0JGW0-F1
#
_cell.length_a   1.000
_cell.length_b   1.000
_cell.length_c   1.000
_cell.angle_alpha   90.00
_cell.angle_beta   90.00
_cell.angle_gamma   90.00
#
_symmetry.space_group_name_H-M   'P 1'
#
loop_
_entity.id
_entity.type
_entity.pdbx_description
1 polymer ?
#
loop_
_entity_poly.entity_id
_entity_poly.type
_entity_poly.pdbx_seq_one_letter_code
_entity_poly.pdbx_strand_id
1 'polypeptide(L)'
;MRPWFSDRTTVHRSWTCLRNLLEFNLSKVVFAKSLNTLDLNHNIYGSIPVEITALKLQFFNVSYNRLCVQIPIGGKLQNFDYLTYFHNQCLSGAPLASCKRSYNDLPRN
;
A
#
# COMPACT_ATOMS: atom_id res chain seq x y z
N MET A 1 6.22 -35.06 -7.66
CA MET A 1 7.08 -35.45 -8.79
C MET A 1 6.19 -35.77 -9.99
N ARG A 2 6.33 -34.99 -11.09
CA ARG A 2 6.05 -35.32 -12.52
C ARG A 2 4.64 -35.85 -12.95
N PRO A 3 4.24 -35.73 -14.24
CA PRO A 3 3.14 -34.86 -14.70
C PRO A 3 2.03 -35.61 -15.51
N TRP A 4 1.32 -34.91 -16.43
CA TRP A 4 0.76 -35.32 -17.76
C TRP A 4 -0.62 -34.66 -18.00
N PHE A 5 -0.73 -33.59 -18.81
CA PHE A 5 -0.93 -33.48 -20.28
C PHE A 5 -2.39 -33.54 -20.78
N SER A 6 -2.83 -32.37 -21.27
CA SER A 6 -3.71 -32.10 -22.43
C SER A 6 -5.17 -32.61 -22.46
N ASP A 7 -6.10 -31.65 -22.49
CA ASP A 7 -7.27 -31.73 -23.38
C ASP A 7 -7.37 -30.44 -24.20
N ARG A 8 -7.70 -30.62 -25.49
CA ARG A 8 -7.82 -29.63 -26.56
C ARG A 8 -9.19 -28.95 -26.47
N THR A 9 -9.23 -27.75 -25.91
CA THR A 9 -10.13 -26.70 -26.40
C THR A 9 -9.44 -25.36 -26.19
N THR A 10 -9.21 -24.63 -27.28
CA THR A 10 -8.71 -23.26 -27.27
C THR A 10 -9.75 -22.35 -26.62
N VAL A 11 -9.67 -22.19 -25.31
CA VAL A 11 -9.88 -20.86 -24.72
C VAL A 11 -8.48 -20.29 -24.63
N HIS A 12 -8.18 -19.25 -25.42
CA HIS A 12 -7.09 -18.35 -25.06
C HIS A 12 -7.48 -17.76 -23.70
N ARG A 13 -7.15 -18.48 -22.62
CA ARG A 13 -6.94 -17.87 -21.33
C ARG A 13 -5.73 -17.01 -21.58
N SER A 14 -5.97 -15.76 -21.97
CA SER A 14 -4.97 -14.73 -21.82
C SER A 14 -4.52 -14.85 -20.38
N TRP A 15 -3.35 -15.45 -20.17
CA TRP A 15 -2.67 -15.42 -18.89
C TRP A 15 -2.19 -13.99 -18.76
N THR A 16 -3.09 -13.10 -18.37
CA THR A 16 -2.69 -11.81 -17.84
C THR A 16 -1.96 -12.10 -16.54
N CYS A 17 -0.65 -12.25 -16.63
CA CYS A 17 0.25 -12.18 -15.49
C CYS A 17 0.29 -10.74 -14.95
N LEU A 18 -0.88 -10.13 -14.70
CA LEU A 18 -1.04 -8.76 -14.21
C LEU A 18 -1.02 -8.71 -12.67
N ARG A 19 -0.62 -9.80 -12.02
CA ARG A 19 -0.30 -9.81 -10.60
C ARG A 19 0.99 -10.58 -10.43
N ASN A 20 2.11 -9.88 -10.47
CA ASN A 20 3.30 -10.39 -9.82
C ASN A 20 2.89 -10.68 -8.38
N LEU A 21 2.89 -11.96 -7.98
CA LEU A 21 2.59 -12.47 -6.63
C LEU A 21 3.62 -12.00 -5.56
N LEU A 22 4.38 -10.96 -5.87
CA LEU A 22 5.25 -10.25 -4.95
C LEU A 22 4.37 -9.39 -4.05
N GLU A 23 3.65 -10.05 -3.16
CA GLU A 23 3.04 -9.39 -2.02
C GLU A 23 4.20 -8.99 -1.08
N PHE A 24 4.41 -7.69 -0.92
CA PHE A 24 5.46 -7.15 -0.06
C PHE A 24 4.86 -6.37 1.11
N ASN A 25 5.28 -6.74 2.33
CA ASN A 25 4.85 -6.09 3.56
C ASN A 25 5.75 -4.88 3.87
N LEU A 26 5.23 -3.68 3.66
CA LEU A 26 5.98 -2.42 3.85
C LEU A 26 6.36 -2.18 5.32
N SER A 27 5.63 -2.74 6.27
CA SER A 27 5.84 -2.53 7.70
C SER A 27 7.15 -3.11 8.24
N LYS A 28 7.82 -3.98 7.47
CA LYS A 28 9.07 -4.65 7.87
C LYS A 28 10.33 -4.08 7.20
N VAL A 29 10.19 -2.98 6.48
CA VAL A 29 11.27 -2.42 5.66
C VAL A 29 12.08 -1.42 6.44
N VAL A 30 13.40 -1.55 6.34
CA VAL A 30 14.34 -0.55 6.86
C VAL A 30 14.76 0.36 5.71
N PHE A 31 14.56 1.67 5.88
CA PHE A 31 14.92 2.68 4.89
C PHE A 31 16.26 3.33 5.21
N ALA A 32 17.08 3.56 4.19
CA ALA A 32 18.29 4.34 4.32
C ALA A 32 17.96 5.80 4.61
N LYS A 33 18.65 6.43 5.57
CA LYS A 33 18.41 7.83 5.97
C LYS A 33 18.68 8.85 4.85
N SER A 34 19.49 8.48 3.85
CA SER A 34 19.79 9.30 2.68
C SER A 34 18.71 9.23 1.60
N LEU A 35 17.69 8.38 1.77
CA LEU A 35 16.63 8.22 0.78
C LEU A 35 15.82 9.50 0.64
N ASN A 36 15.71 9.98 -0.59
CA ASN A 36 15.00 11.21 -0.96
C ASN A 36 13.82 10.96 -1.90
N THR A 37 13.82 9.86 -2.66
CA THR A 37 12.79 9.51 -3.63
C THR A 37 12.33 8.09 -3.34
N LEU A 38 11.03 7.92 -3.17
CA LEU A 38 10.41 6.62 -2.93
C LEU A 38 9.14 6.48 -3.76
N ASP A 39 9.22 5.72 -4.84
CA ASP A 39 8.06 5.31 -5.64
C ASP A 39 7.77 3.84 -5.39
N LEU A 40 6.58 3.58 -4.88
CA LEU A 40 6.12 2.30 -4.38
C LEU A 40 4.68 2.06 -4.83
N ASN A 41 4.34 2.45 -6.06
CA ASN A 41 2.99 2.25 -6.58
C ASN A 41 2.73 0.77 -6.96
N HIS A 42 1.53 0.28 -6.65
CA HIS A 42 1.04 -1.08 -6.94
C HIS A 42 1.67 -2.26 -6.15
N ASN A 43 0.80 -3.21 -5.78
CA ASN A 43 1.12 -4.54 -5.21
C ASN A 43 1.76 -4.59 -3.81
N ILE A 44 1.76 -3.49 -3.06
CA ILE A 44 2.21 -3.44 -1.66
C ILE A 44 1.03 -3.54 -0.70
N TYR A 45 1.21 -4.18 0.45
CA TYR A 45 0.22 -4.26 1.52
C TYR A 45 0.85 -4.03 2.90
N GLY A 46 0.01 -3.92 3.92
CA GLY A 46 0.44 -3.63 5.30
C GLY A 46 0.27 -2.16 5.66
N SER A 47 1.14 -1.65 6.54
CA SER A 47 1.13 -0.26 7.01
C SER A 47 2.37 0.50 6.56
N ILE A 48 2.26 1.83 6.51
CA ILE A 48 3.41 2.71 6.32
C ILE A 48 4.20 2.73 7.64
N PRO A 49 5.46 2.28 7.67
CA PRO A 49 6.29 2.28 8.88
C PRO A 49 6.59 3.71 9.35
N VAL A 50 6.61 3.91 10.67
CA VAL A 50 6.81 5.23 11.28
C VAL A 50 8.19 5.81 10.97
N GLU A 51 9.17 4.95 10.70
CA GLU A 51 10.55 5.30 10.36
C GLU A 51 10.65 6.17 9.11
N ILE A 52 9.67 6.09 8.19
CA ILE A 52 9.60 6.97 7.01
C ILE A 52 9.45 8.45 7.40
N THR A 53 8.86 8.75 8.56
CA THR A 53 8.73 10.13 9.06
C THR A 53 10.09 10.80 9.31
N ALA A 54 11.15 10.02 9.54
CA ALA A 54 12.50 10.54 9.74
C ALA A 54 13.24 10.86 8.42
N LEU A 55 12.69 10.46 7.27
CA LEU A 55 13.30 10.65 5.97
C LEU A 55 13.00 12.04 5.40
N LYS A 56 13.98 12.63 4.73
CA LYS A 56 13.83 13.93 4.05
C LYS A 56 13.35 13.74 2.60
N LEU A 57 12.27 12.98 2.41
CA LEU A 57 11.72 12.68 1.09
C LEU A 57 11.39 13.98 0.32
N GLN A 58 11.75 14.01 -0.95
CA GLN A 58 11.37 15.01 -1.94
C GLN A 58 10.26 14.48 -2.83
N PHE A 59 10.24 13.17 -3.08
CA PHE A 59 9.19 12.48 -3.82
C PHE A 59 8.76 11.23 -3.07
N PHE A 60 7.44 11.04 -2.97
CA PHE A 60 6.83 9.90 -2.33
C PHE A 60 5.56 9.52 -3.10
N ASN A 61 5.41 8.22 -3.41
CA ASN A 61 4.22 7.68 -4.07
C ASN A 61 3.94 6.27 -3.54
N VAL A 62 2.78 6.07 -2.92
CA VAL A 62 2.29 4.76 -2.44
C VAL A 62 0.87 4.50 -2.93
N SER A 63 0.50 5.10 -4.05
CA SER A 63 -0.82 4.96 -4.66
C SER A 63 -1.05 3.56 -5.24
N TYR A 64 -2.32 3.19 -5.40
CA TYR A 64 -2.74 1.92 -6.01
C TYR A 64 -2.26 0.67 -5.26
N ASN A 65 -2.16 0.73 -3.94
CA ASN A 65 -1.73 -0.37 -3.09
C ASN A 65 -2.88 -0.95 -2.24
N ARG A 66 -2.56 -1.95 -1.41
CA ARG A 66 -3.45 -2.52 -0.41
C ARG A 66 -3.00 -2.12 1.01
N LEU A 67 -2.53 -0.88 1.17
CA LEU A 67 -2.19 -0.37 2.49
C LEU A 67 -3.46 -0.14 3.30
N CYS A 68 -3.35 -0.43 4.59
CA CYS A 68 -4.38 -0.23 5.58
C CYS A 68 -3.74 0.34 6.84
N VAL A 69 -4.52 0.99 7.70
CA VAL A 69 -4.07 1.74 8.90
C VAL A 69 -3.91 3.25 8.62
N GLN A 70 -3.72 4.02 9.68
CA GLN A 70 -3.51 5.46 9.63
C GLN A 70 -2.10 5.81 9.10
N ILE A 71 -2.01 6.86 8.29
CA ILE A 71 -0.74 7.45 7.86
C ILE A 71 0.00 7.98 9.09
N PRO A 72 1.27 7.59 9.32
CA PRO A 72 2.06 8.11 10.42
C PRO A 72 2.15 9.63 10.39
N ILE A 73 1.99 10.25 11.57
CA ILE A 73 2.10 11.69 11.71
C ILE A 73 3.57 12.04 11.92
N GLY A 74 4.09 12.95 11.09
CA GLY A 74 5.45 13.46 11.22
C GLY A 74 6.20 13.56 9.89
N GLY A 75 7.32 14.25 9.94
CA GLY A 75 8.17 14.47 8.76
C GLY A 75 7.43 15.22 7.67
N LYS A 76 7.53 14.71 6.44
CA LYS A 76 6.90 15.30 5.24
C LYS A 76 5.64 14.58 4.77
N LEU A 77 5.20 13.51 5.45
CA LEU A 77 4.10 12.68 4.96
C LEU A 77 2.80 13.47 4.77
N GLN A 78 2.49 14.39 5.68
CA GLN A 78 1.31 15.25 5.59
C GLN A 78 1.44 16.38 4.55
N ASN A 79 2.63 16.63 4.00
CA ASN A 79 2.88 17.67 3.01
C ASN A 79 2.71 17.17 1.58
N PHE A 80 2.66 15.85 1.38
CA PHE A 80 2.40 15.26 0.06
C PHE A 80 0.91 15.31 -0.28
N ASP A 81 0.62 15.39 -1.58
CA ASP A 81 -0.75 15.50 -2.07
C ASP A 81 -1.54 14.19 -1.91
N TYR A 82 -2.86 14.30 -1.90
CA TYR A 82 -3.83 13.20 -1.85
C TYR A 82 -3.49 12.07 -2.85
N LEU A 83 -3.08 12.43 -4.07
CA LEU A 83 -2.79 11.48 -5.14
C LEU A 83 -1.68 10.49 -4.77
N THR A 84 -0.74 10.89 -3.90
CA THR A 84 0.32 10.06 -3.33
C THR A 84 -0.21 8.82 -2.62
N TYR A 85 -1.42 8.93 -2.05
CA TYR A 85 -2.03 7.94 -1.17
C TYR A 85 -3.29 7.30 -1.75
N PHE A 86 -3.74 7.77 -2.91
CA PHE A 86 -4.99 7.36 -3.52
C PHE A 86 -5.01 5.87 -3.88
N HIS A 87 -6.21 5.28 -3.89
CA HIS A 87 -6.43 3.86 -4.19
C HIS A 87 -5.65 2.92 -3.27
N ASN A 88 -5.85 3.09 -1.96
CA ASN A 88 -5.44 2.14 -0.94
C ASN A 88 -6.67 1.50 -0.24
N GLN A 89 -6.53 0.30 0.30
CA GLN A 89 -7.65 -0.50 0.82
C GLN A 89 -8.37 0.17 2.01
N CYS A 90 -7.62 0.62 3.00
CA CYS A 90 -8.16 1.27 4.20
C CYS A 90 -7.14 2.22 4.85
N LEU A 91 -6.33 2.86 4.02
CA LEU A 91 -5.39 3.90 4.46
C LEU A 91 -6.17 5.17 4.85
N SER A 92 -5.82 5.80 5.96
CA SER A 92 -6.58 6.95 6.50
C SER A 92 -5.72 7.98 7.21
N GLY A 93 -6.27 9.16 7.47
CA GLY A 93 -5.54 10.27 8.10
C GLY A 93 -4.89 11.19 7.07
N ALA A 94 -4.51 12.41 7.49
CA ALA A 94 -4.06 13.46 6.58
C ALA A 94 -2.89 13.00 5.68
N PRO A 95 -2.97 13.26 4.35
CA PRO A 95 -3.92 14.13 3.64
C PRO A 95 -5.25 13.47 3.25
N LEU A 96 -5.46 12.18 3.55
CA LEU A 96 -6.74 11.51 3.34
C LEU A 96 -7.75 11.94 4.43
N ALA A 97 -9.03 11.65 4.17
CA ALA A 97 -10.05 11.78 5.19
C ALA A 97 -9.74 10.86 6.39
N SER A 98 -10.03 11.34 7.59
CA SER A 98 -9.98 10.51 8.80
C SER A 98 -11.00 9.39 8.69
N CYS A 99 -10.64 8.18 9.14
CA CYS A 99 -11.62 7.10 9.30
C CYS A 99 -12.72 7.55 10.26
N LYS A 100 -13.95 7.66 9.77
CA LYS A 100 -15.12 7.74 10.64
C LYS A 100 -15.29 6.36 11.27
N ARG A 101 -15.06 6.22 12.58
CA ARG A 101 -15.58 5.07 13.32
C ARG A 101 -17.08 5.02 13.04
N SER A 102 -17.57 3.89 12.53
CA SER A 102 -19.02 3.70 12.42
C SER A 102 -19.61 3.82 13.83
N TYR A 103 -20.73 4.54 13.97
CA TYR A 103 -21.40 4.83 15.24
C TYR A 103 -21.84 3.57 16.02
N ASN A 104 -21.63 2.38 15.44
CA ASN A 104 -21.98 1.08 15.99
C ASN A 104 -20.97 0.50 16.99
N ASP A 105 -19.79 1.13 17.18
CA ASP A 105 -18.74 0.62 18.08
C ASP A 105 -18.65 1.36 19.43
N LEU A 106 -19.63 2.21 19.78
CA LEU A 106 -19.72 2.77 21.13
C LEU A 106 -20.33 1.74 22.07
N PRO A 107 -19.76 1.47 23.26
CA PRO A 107 -20.41 0.61 24.24
C PRO A 107 -21.77 1.23 24.57
N ARG A 108 -22.85 0.47 24.34
CA ARG A 108 -24.17 0.83 24.86
C ARG A 108 -24.06 0.82 26.37
N ASN A 109 -24.23 2.00 26.96
CA ASN A 109 -24.33 2.21 28.40
C ASN A 109 -25.60 1.55 28.93
#